data_AF-A0A9X0I001-F1
#
_entry.id   AF-A0A9X0I001-F1
#
_cell.length_a   1.000
_cell.length_b   1.000
_cell.length_c   1.000
_cell.angle_alpha   90.00
_cell.angle_beta   90.00
_cell.angle_gamma   90.00
#
_symmetry.space_group_name_H-M   'P 1'
#
loop_
_entity.id
_entity.type
_entity.pdbx_description
1 polymer ?
#
loop_
_entity_poly.entity_id
_entity_poly.type
_entity_poly.pdbx_seq_one_letter_code
_entity_poly.pdbx_strand_id
1 'polypeptide(L)'
;MMSYRPFSGVQVLGAEHAPFAATLLVEALGQGTEPVRLTPDPALPEGGFRIEVPATGEIRIVGDPFAGLIYGVRDLLARATPAGLPVGTYDSAPGLPLRTLWTWDHSTNWDLRQLGLQEIGALNPYAKGADAFGADYRRLVDFCSAERIGGIVVYGLLRDAHGGVDAARDLCEYANARGVRIIAGVGINAYGGVYFDGRHRYNLATWLRQRPDLAAELPKKVGFDIDEFGDLHFPASEYMMAACPSQPENLAWNRDAIDWLLDTLPVGGINFETGDYGSCACARCTAHTGGERTSWSYEAMRSVYPTLLDTARRTGPAGVPLRHLVEVYWDNIFDLDAQRPLADLPDDVAYQYCINRGFWYDNRERLTAEHVAALPHTTNVLRTHAGSQWNRQRHSWVPEMYTDMATRTAAAGMRGLTIFAEASAYHPTNEVSYLAYARFSWNPELAWADFWRDEVAPRFGGSAEAEAFRDGAALLDDPATDADALGKVRGDALAMVAATSGEVQRRWLWLAERAARHAHSAG
;
A
#
# COMPACT_ATOMS: atom_id res chain seq x y z
N MET A 1 -29.81 -28.76 4.27
CA MET A 1 -29.35 -28.73 2.86
C MET A 1 -29.31 -27.28 2.44
N MET A 2 -28.17 -26.78 1.95
CA MET A 2 -28.12 -25.45 1.33
C MET A 2 -28.96 -25.47 0.06
N SER A 3 -29.86 -24.49 -0.07
CA SER A 3 -30.64 -24.29 -1.30
C SER A 3 -29.82 -23.45 -2.27
N TYR A 4 -29.81 -23.87 -3.53
CA TYR A 4 -29.13 -23.14 -4.61
C TYR A 4 -30.16 -22.63 -5.61
N ARG A 5 -29.92 -21.43 -6.11
CA ARG A 5 -30.66 -20.81 -7.19
C ARG A 5 -29.90 -21.00 -8.50
N PRO A 6 -30.45 -21.74 -9.47
CA PRO A 6 -29.87 -21.80 -10.81
C PRO A 6 -30.01 -20.43 -11.50
N PHE A 7 -29.09 -20.12 -12.41
CA PHE A 7 -29.13 -18.93 -13.24
C PHE A 7 -28.62 -19.27 -14.64
N SER A 8 -29.10 -18.56 -15.66
CA SER A 8 -28.73 -18.79 -17.07
C SER A 8 -28.31 -17.48 -17.76
N GLY A 9 -27.71 -16.56 -16.99
CA GLY A 9 -27.35 -15.20 -17.41
C GLY A 9 -28.08 -14.13 -16.62
N VAL A 10 -27.50 -12.94 -16.56
CA VAL A 10 -27.96 -11.82 -15.73
C VAL A 10 -28.38 -10.60 -16.54
N GLN A 11 -29.36 -9.86 -16.02
CA GLN A 11 -29.68 -8.49 -16.38
C GLN A 11 -29.26 -7.59 -15.21
N VAL A 12 -28.23 -6.77 -15.43
CA VAL A 12 -27.72 -5.87 -14.37
C VAL A 12 -28.53 -4.58 -14.35
N LEU A 13 -29.09 -4.24 -13.19
CA LEU A 13 -29.83 -3.01 -12.92
C LEU A 13 -28.98 -2.11 -12.02
N GLY A 14 -28.94 -0.79 -12.29
CA GLY A 14 -28.09 0.15 -11.56
C GLY A 14 -26.62 0.12 -11.98
N ALA A 15 -26.32 -0.30 -13.23
CA ALA A 15 -24.97 -0.40 -13.77
C ALA A 15 -24.23 0.96 -13.80
N GLU A 16 -24.97 2.07 -13.90
CA GLU A 16 -24.45 3.43 -13.84
C GLU A 16 -23.74 3.78 -12.52
N HIS A 17 -24.06 3.06 -11.43
CA HIS A 17 -23.42 3.26 -10.13
C HIS A 17 -22.08 2.53 -10.00
N ALA A 18 -21.88 1.44 -10.75
CA ALA A 18 -20.65 0.66 -10.73
C ALA A 18 -20.43 -0.07 -12.06
N PRO A 19 -20.02 0.64 -13.14
CA PRO A 19 -19.91 0.05 -14.47
C PRO A 19 -18.97 -1.17 -14.52
N PHE A 20 -17.85 -1.11 -13.80
CA PHE A 20 -16.91 -2.22 -13.73
C PHE A 20 -17.52 -3.46 -13.04
N ALA A 21 -18.28 -3.28 -11.95
CA ALA A 21 -18.96 -4.38 -11.28
C ALA A 21 -20.02 -5.04 -12.19
N ALA A 22 -20.73 -4.23 -12.98
CA ALA A 22 -21.67 -4.73 -13.98
C ALA A 22 -20.99 -5.55 -15.07
N THR A 23 -19.84 -5.09 -15.58
CA THR A 23 -19.02 -5.85 -16.54
C THR A 23 -18.59 -7.20 -15.96
N LEU A 24 -18.08 -7.23 -14.72
CA LEU A 24 -17.67 -8.47 -14.06
C LEU A 24 -18.83 -9.50 -13.97
N LEU A 25 -20.04 -9.03 -13.64
CA LEU A 25 -21.22 -9.91 -13.58
C LEU A 25 -21.56 -10.50 -14.95
N VAL A 26 -21.56 -9.68 -16.01
CA VAL A 26 -21.91 -10.12 -17.36
C VAL A 26 -20.85 -11.06 -17.94
N GLU A 27 -19.56 -10.77 -17.72
CA GLU A 27 -18.47 -11.63 -18.17
C GLU A 27 -18.49 -13.00 -17.48
N ALA A 28 -18.75 -13.04 -16.17
CA ALA A 28 -18.71 -14.28 -15.41
C ALA A 28 -19.98 -15.13 -15.55
N LEU A 29 -21.16 -14.51 -15.60
CA LEU A 29 -22.44 -15.22 -15.56
C LEU A 29 -23.17 -15.24 -16.91
N GLY A 30 -22.69 -14.46 -17.89
CA GLY A 30 -23.33 -14.27 -19.19
C GLY A 30 -24.50 -13.28 -19.14
N GLN A 31 -24.88 -12.75 -20.31
CA GLN A 31 -26.05 -11.89 -20.45
C GLN A 31 -27.35 -12.72 -20.48
N GLY A 32 -28.35 -12.32 -19.70
CA GLY A 32 -29.63 -13.04 -19.61
C GLY A 32 -30.76 -12.18 -19.03
N THR A 33 -31.74 -12.81 -18.41
CA THR A 33 -32.95 -12.15 -17.90
C THR A 33 -33.07 -12.13 -16.38
N GLU A 34 -32.16 -12.79 -15.65
CA GLU A 34 -32.22 -12.81 -14.19
C GLU A 34 -31.78 -11.46 -13.61
N PRO A 35 -32.66 -10.71 -12.91
CA PRO A 35 -32.34 -9.37 -12.49
C PRO A 35 -31.37 -9.37 -11.30
N VAL A 36 -30.25 -8.66 -11.46
CA VAL A 36 -29.27 -8.36 -10.40
C VAL A 36 -29.20 -6.84 -10.22
N ARG A 37 -29.63 -6.32 -9.07
CA ARG A 37 -29.65 -4.90 -8.78
C ARG A 37 -28.44 -4.48 -7.95
N LEU A 38 -27.71 -3.50 -8.46
CA LEU A 38 -26.65 -2.78 -7.75
C LEU A 38 -27.22 -1.51 -7.12
N THR A 39 -26.95 -1.26 -5.85
CA THR A 39 -27.44 -0.07 -5.14
C THR A 39 -26.36 0.49 -4.20
N PRO A 40 -25.90 1.73 -4.41
CA PRO A 40 -24.95 2.35 -3.49
C PRO A 40 -25.65 2.72 -2.18
N ASP A 41 -24.96 2.52 -1.05
CA ASP A 41 -25.40 2.93 0.28
C ASP A 41 -24.26 3.66 1.01
N PRO A 42 -24.31 5.01 1.12
CA PRO A 42 -23.28 5.79 1.79
C PRO A 42 -23.24 5.57 3.31
N ALA A 43 -24.19 4.85 3.91
CA ALA A 43 -24.15 4.48 5.32
C ALA A 43 -23.24 3.27 5.61
N LEU A 44 -22.87 2.50 4.58
CA LEU A 44 -21.93 1.39 4.73
C LEU A 44 -20.50 1.93 4.87
N PRO A 45 -19.65 1.28 5.70
CA PRO A 45 -18.23 1.58 5.72
C PRO A 45 -17.65 1.32 4.32
N GLU A 46 -16.66 2.11 3.90
CA GLU A 46 -16.03 1.88 2.59
C GLU A 46 -15.41 0.47 2.49
N GLY A 47 -15.68 -0.20 1.37
CA GLY A 47 -15.49 -1.63 1.14
C GLY A 47 -16.68 -2.51 1.60
N GLY A 48 -17.59 -2.00 2.42
CA GLY A 48 -18.70 -2.76 2.98
C GLY A 48 -19.80 -3.07 1.96
N PHE A 49 -20.40 -4.26 2.08
CA PHE A 49 -21.48 -4.69 1.20
C PHE A 49 -22.46 -5.66 1.87
N ARG A 50 -23.62 -5.81 1.24
CA ARG A 50 -24.65 -6.81 1.53
C ARG A 50 -25.18 -7.40 0.23
N ILE A 51 -25.35 -8.71 0.20
CA ILE A 51 -25.86 -9.49 -0.91
C ILE A 51 -27.10 -10.24 -0.43
N GLU A 52 -28.18 -10.17 -1.21
CA GLU A 52 -29.41 -10.93 -1.01
C GLU A 52 -29.66 -11.79 -2.25
N VAL A 53 -29.57 -13.10 -2.08
CA VAL A 53 -29.90 -14.10 -3.12
C VAL A 53 -31.20 -14.80 -2.70
N PRO A 54 -32.37 -14.37 -3.19
CA PRO A 54 -33.62 -15.07 -2.91
C PRO A 54 -33.74 -16.34 -3.77
N ALA A 55 -34.61 -17.27 -3.36
CA ALA A 55 -34.89 -18.49 -4.13
C ALA A 55 -35.46 -18.19 -5.53
N THR A 56 -36.24 -17.11 -5.66
CA THR A 56 -36.78 -16.59 -6.92
C THR A 56 -36.80 -15.06 -6.87
N GLY A 57 -36.82 -14.39 -8.03
CA GLY A 57 -36.95 -12.92 -8.10
C GLY A 57 -35.60 -12.18 -8.18
N GLU A 58 -35.51 -10.95 -7.69
CA GLU A 58 -34.32 -10.10 -7.88
C GLU A 58 -33.19 -10.43 -6.90
N ILE A 59 -31.96 -10.60 -7.39
CA ILE A 59 -30.75 -10.60 -6.56
C ILE A 59 -30.36 -9.15 -6.28
N ARG A 60 -30.06 -8.81 -5.03
CA ARG A 60 -29.68 -7.45 -4.64
C ARG A 60 -28.27 -7.41 -4.09
N ILE A 61 -27.49 -6.44 -4.55
CA ILE A 61 -26.16 -6.13 -4.03
C ILE A 61 -26.15 -4.66 -3.63
N VAL A 62 -26.07 -4.42 -2.34
CA VAL A 62 -25.91 -3.09 -1.74
C VAL A 62 -24.46 -2.95 -1.31
N GLY A 63 -23.81 -1.84 -1.62
CA GLY A 63 -22.42 -1.60 -1.24
C GLY A 63 -22.13 -0.13 -1.06
N ASP A 64 -21.05 0.21 -0.36
CA ASP A 64 -20.64 1.61 -0.30
C ASP A 64 -20.41 2.19 -1.72
N PRO A 65 -20.51 3.53 -1.89
CA PRO A 65 -20.48 4.16 -3.20
C PRO A 65 -19.15 4.04 -3.96
N PHE A 66 -18.05 3.67 -3.29
CA PHE A 66 -16.73 3.63 -3.92
C PHE A 66 -16.30 2.21 -4.29
N ALA A 67 -16.25 1.27 -3.34
CA ALA A 67 -15.68 -0.06 -3.57
C ALA A 67 -16.65 -1.23 -3.30
N GLY A 68 -17.67 -1.02 -2.46
CA GLY A 68 -18.50 -2.07 -1.89
C GLY A 68 -19.31 -2.83 -2.93
N LEU A 69 -19.82 -2.15 -3.96
CA LEU A 69 -20.50 -2.82 -5.07
C LEU A 69 -19.58 -3.77 -5.83
N ILE A 70 -18.32 -3.39 -6.03
CA ILE A 70 -17.31 -4.23 -6.70
C ILE A 70 -16.98 -5.43 -5.81
N TYR A 71 -16.77 -5.21 -4.51
CA TYR A 71 -16.44 -6.28 -3.57
C TYR A 71 -17.61 -7.26 -3.37
N GLY A 72 -18.84 -6.75 -3.30
CA GLY A 72 -20.05 -7.56 -3.22
C GLY A 72 -20.26 -8.42 -4.48
N VAL A 73 -20.02 -7.86 -5.68
CA VAL A 73 -20.02 -8.65 -6.91
C VAL A 73 -18.96 -9.75 -6.87
N ARG A 74 -17.72 -9.44 -6.49
CA ARG A 74 -16.66 -10.46 -6.40
C ARG A 74 -17.00 -11.55 -5.38
N ASP A 75 -17.58 -11.20 -4.23
CA ASP A 75 -18.02 -12.16 -3.22
C ASP A 75 -19.14 -13.07 -3.74
N LEU A 76 -20.11 -12.51 -4.46
CA LEU A 76 -21.16 -13.28 -5.12
C LEU A 76 -20.56 -14.28 -6.12
N LEU A 77 -19.64 -13.83 -6.97
CA LEU A 77 -18.99 -14.67 -7.98
C LEU A 77 -18.14 -15.78 -7.35
N ALA A 78 -17.44 -15.49 -6.25
CA ALA A 78 -16.68 -16.50 -5.51
C ALA A 78 -17.55 -17.60 -4.89
N ARG A 79 -18.84 -17.31 -4.64
CA ARG A 79 -19.83 -18.28 -4.14
C ARG A 79 -20.55 -19.05 -5.24
N ALA A 80 -20.37 -18.66 -6.51
CA ALA A 80 -21.02 -19.33 -7.61
C ALA A 80 -20.49 -20.75 -7.77
N THR A 81 -21.40 -21.69 -7.95
CA THR A 81 -21.07 -23.10 -8.19
C THR A 81 -21.80 -23.59 -9.45
N PRO A 82 -21.45 -24.77 -10.00
CA PRO A 82 -22.23 -25.37 -11.07
C PRO A 82 -23.71 -25.61 -10.72
N ALA A 83 -24.06 -25.71 -9.42
CA ALA A 83 -25.44 -25.84 -8.95
C ALA A 83 -26.20 -24.51 -8.90
N GLY A 84 -25.50 -23.38 -9.08
CA GLY A 84 -26.05 -22.04 -8.97
C GLY A 84 -25.45 -21.23 -7.82
N LEU A 85 -26.17 -20.18 -7.42
CA LEU A 85 -25.82 -19.31 -6.30
C LEU A 85 -26.48 -19.79 -5.02
N PRO A 86 -25.78 -19.83 -3.87
CA PRO A 86 -26.40 -20.21 -2.61
C PRO A 86 -27.44 -19.14 -2.20
N VAL A 87 -28.65 -19.60 -1.84
CA VAL A 87 -29.74 -18.74 -1.38
C VAL A 87 -29.45 -18.27 0.04
N GLY A 88 -29.58 -16.97 0.28
CA GLY A 88 -29.34 -16.37 1.59
C GLY A 88 -29.02 -14.88 1.54
N THR A 89 -28.69 -14.35 2.71
CA THR A 89 -28.17 -13.00 2.89
C THR A 89 -26.74 -13.09 3.39
N TYR A 90 -25.85 -12.30 2.78
CA TYR A 90 -24.43 -12.27 3.10
C TYR A 90 -23.99 -10.81 3.22
N ASP A 91 -23.47 -10.43 4.38
CA ASP A 91 -22.87 -9.11 4.58
C ASP A 91 -21.41 -9.25 5.00
N SER A 92 -20.61 -8.25 4.63
CA SER A 92 -19.21 -8.22 5.00
C SER A 92 -18.65 -6.80 4.91
N ALA A 93 -17.67 -6.50 5.75
CA ALA A 93 -16.98 -5.22 5.79
C ALA A 93 -15.54 -5.41 6.30
N PRO A 94 -14.62 -4.46 6.01
CA PRO A 94 -13.30 -4.41 6.63
C PRO A 94 -13.35 -4.40 8.16
N GLY A 95 -12.53 -5.24 8.81
CA GLY A 95 -12.14 -5.04 10.21
C GLY A 95 -11.19 -3.84 10.38
N LEU A 96 -10.30 -3.60 9.40
CA LEU A 96 -9.49 -2.39 9.29
C LEU A 96 -9.93 -1.59 8.05
N PRO A 97 -10.50 -0.38 8.19
CA PRO A 97 -11.04 0.37 7.05
C PRO A 97 -9.97 1.00 6.14
N LEU A 98 -8.80 1.35 6.68
CA LEU A 98 -7.68 1.91 5.92
C LEU A 98 -6.68 0.81 5.59
N ARG A 99 -6.85 0.21 4.40
CA ARG A 99 -5.99 -0.84 3.87
C ARG A 99 -5.30 -0.32 2.62
N THR A 100 -4.05 0.08 2.75
CA THR A 100 -3.28 0.70 1.69
C THR A 100 -1.98 -0.04 1.40
N LEU A 101 -1.60 -0.10 0.13
CA LEU A 101 -0.25 -0.46 -0.26
C LEU A 101 0.56 0.80 -0.44
N TRP A 102 1.86 0.74 -0.18
CA TRP A 102 2.77 1.87 -0.31
C TRP A 102 3.90 1.50 -1.28
N THR A 103 4.24 2.41 -2.19
CA THR A 103 5.24 2.17 -3.23
C THR A 103 6.04 3.42 -3.62
N TRP A 104 7.30 3.21 -4.03
CA TRP A 104 7.98 4.13 -4.94
C TRP A 104 7.74 3.71 -6.40
N ASP A 105 7.43 4.67 -7.26
CA ASP A 105 7.20 4.46 -8.69
C ASP A 105 8.35 3.75 -9.42
N HIS A 106 9.59 4.15 -9.14
CA HIS A 106 10.78 3.64 -9.83
C HIS A 106 11.12 2.18 -9.44
N SER A 107 10.86 1.76 -8.21
CA SER A 107 11.14 0.39 -7.73
C SER A 107 9.93 -0.54 -7.70
N THR A 108 8.75 -0.05 -8.09
CA THR A 108 7.58 -0.91 -8.29
C THR A 108 7.79 -1.77 -9.54
N ASN A 109 7.95 -3.08 -9.35
CA ASN A 109 8.23 -4.05 -10.41
C ASN A 109 7.09 -5.07 -10.46
N TRP A 110 6.02 -4.73 -11.17
CA TRP A 110 4.82 -5.57 -11.32
C TRP A 110 4.70 -6.16 -12.73
N ASP A 111 5.25 -5.50 -13.75
CA ASP A 111 5.55 -6.11 -15.05
C ASP A 111 7.04 -6.50 -15.12
N LEU A 112 7.30 -7.79 -14.93
CA LEU A 112 8.66 -8.33 -14.79
C LEU A 112 9.45 -8.41 -16.11
N ARG A 113 8.88 -7.96 -17.23
CA ARG A 113 9.53 -7.99 -18.54
C ARG A 113 10.11 -6.66 -18.98
N GLN A 114 9.97 -5.63 -18.15
CA GLN A 114 10.42 -4.29 -18.47
C GLN A 114 11.95 -4.18 -18.42
N LEU A 115 12.49 -3.27 -19.22
CA LEU A 115 13.89 -2.85 -19.12
C LEU A 115 14.02 -1.78 -18.04
N GLY A 116 15.15 -1.78 -17.33
CA GLY A 116 15.44 -0.77 -16.31
C GLY A 116 14.78 -1.03 -14.95
N LEU A 117 14.43 -2.29 -14.63
CA LEU A 117 13.92 -2.67 -13.30
C LEU A 117 14.89 -2.23 -12.20
N GLN A 118 14.35 -1.63 -11.14
CA GLN A 118 15.11 -1.16 -9.99
C GLN A 118 14.60 -1.86 -8.74
N GLU A 119 15.49 -2.42 -7.92
CA GLU A 119 15.10 -3.11 -6.68
C GLU A 119 15.36 -2.27 -5.41
N ILE A 120 15.92 -1.07 -5.56
CA ILE A 120 16.20 -0.13 -4.46
C ILE A 120 15.21 1.03 -4.51
N GLY A 121 14.54 1.29 -3.39
CA GLY A 121 13.44 2.24 -3.25
C GLY A 121 13.79 3.45 -2.40
N ALA A 122 14.54 4.42 -2.94
CA ALA A 122 14.66 5.79 -2.41
C ALA A 122 15.51 6.65 -3.36
N LEU A 123 15.13 7.92 -3.57
CA LEU A 123 15.95 8.96 -4.24
C LEU A 123 16.56 8.58 -5.59
N ASN A 124 15.90 7.69 -6.33
CA ASN A 124 16.38 7.20 -7.61
C ASN A 124 15.73 7.93 -8.79
N PRO A 125 16.47 8.08 -9.91
CA PRO A 125 15.85 8.42 -11.17
C PRO A 125 14.94 7.28 -11.62
N TYR A 126 13.93 7.63 -12.41
CA TYR A 126 13.08 6.66 -13.06
C TYR A 126 13.81 6.08 -14.28
N ALA A 127 14.30 4.84 -14.18
CA ALA A 127 15.12 4.21 -15.23
C ALA A 127 14.32 3.33 -16.20
N LYS A 128 13.03 3.12 -15.94
CA LYS A 128 12.13 2.32 -16.77
C LYS A 128 11.59 3.14 -17.95
N GLY A 129 11.07 2.47 -18.97
CA GLY A 129 10.37 3.15 -20.07
C GLY A 129 9.09 3.86 -19.61
N ALA A 130 8.61 4.86 -20.36
CA ALA A 130 7.45 5.65 -19.94
C ALA A 130 6.19 4.79 -19.70
N ASP A 131 5.91 3.86 -20.62
CA ASP A 131 4.77 2.95 -20.52
C ASP A 131 4.86 1.97 -19.33
N ALA A 132 6.04 1.82 -18.72
CA ALA A 132 6.25 0.92 -17.59
C ALA A 132 5.41 1.32 -16.37
N PHE A 133 5.24 2.62 -16.13
CA PHE A 133 4.52 3.13 -14.97
C PHE A 133 3.06 2.67 -15.01
N GLY A 134 2.38 2.88 -16.14
CA GLY A 134 1.02 2.40 -16.33
C GLY A 134 0.94 0.87 -16.28
N ALA A 135 1.90 0.15 -16.86
CA ALA A 135 1.92 -1.30 -16.86
C ALA A 135 2.05 -1.90 -15.44
N ASP A 136 2.96 -1.37 -14.62
CA ASP A 136 3.15 -1.81 -13.24
C ASP A 136 1.90 -1.56 -12.41
N TYR A 137 1.44 -0.30 -12.38
CA TYR A 137 0.37 0.09 -11.49
C TYR A 137 -0.99 -0.46 -11.90
N ARG A 138 -1.27 -0.71 -13.19
CA ARG A 138 -2.53 -1.37 -13.60
C ARG A 138 -2.61 -2.79 -13.03
N ARG A 139 -1.51 -3.55 -13.05
CA ARG A 139 -1.47 -4.90 -12.44
C ARG A 139 -1.63 -4.85 -10.92
N LEU A 140 -1.00 -3.86 -10.28
CA LEU A 140 -1.15 -3.63 -8.85
C LEU A 140 -2.59 -3.24 -8.47
N VAL A 141 -3.23 -2.37 -9.26
CA VAL A 141 -4.64 -2.00 -9.11
C VAL A 141 -5.55 -3.21 -9.27
N ASP A 142 -5.32 -4.03 -10.30
CA ASP A 142 -6.14 -5.22 -10.54
C ASP A 142 -6.03 -6.21 -9.39
N PHE A 143 -4.81 -6.40 -8.85
CA PHE A 143 -4.58 -7.19 -7.64
C PHE A 143 -5.31 -6.60 -6.43
N CYS A 144 -5.18 -5.30 -6.18
CA CYS A 144 -5.87 -4.63 -5.06
C CYS A 144 -7.40 -4.78 -5.16
N SER A 145 -7.95 -4.59 -6.35
CA SER A 145 -9.39 -4.72 -6.60
C SER A 145 -9.88 -6.15 -6.36
N ALA A 146 -9.10 -7.15 -6.80
CA ALA A 146 -9.41 -8.56 -6.58
C ALA A 146 -9.35 -8.95 -5.09
N GLU A 147 -8.32 -8.48 -4.38
CA GLU A 147 -8.05 -8.83 -2.99
C GLU A 147 -8.67 -7.87 -1.96
N ARG A 148 -9.52 -6.95 -2.42
CA ARG A 148 -10.27 -5.98 -1.60
C ARG A 148 -9.37 -5.00 -0.83
N ILE A 149 -8.24 -4.60 -1.41
CA ILE A 149 -7.34 -3.60 -0.87
C ILE A 149 -7.73 -2.22 -1.43
N GLY A 150 -7.93 -1.25 -0.54
CA GLY A 150 -8.67 -0.01 -0.86
C GLY A 150 -7.85 1.10 -1.50
N GLY A 151 -6.52 1.04 -1.47
CA GLY A 151 -5.70 2.08 -2.08
C GLY A 151 -4.22 1.77 -2.19
N ILE A 152 -3.54 2.60 -2.97
CA ILE A 152 -2.12 2.56 -3.27
C ILE A 152 -1.56 3.96 -3.09
N VAL A 153 -0.61 4.13 -2.17
CA VAL A 153 0.20 5.33 -2.03
C VAL A 153 1.34 5.25 -3.04
N VAL A 154 1.41 6.25 -3.93
CA VAL A 154 2.40 6.31 -5.02
C VAL A 154 3.33 7.48 -4.79
N TYR A 155 4.52 7.24 -4.26
CA TYR A 155 5.59 8.23 -4.28
C TYR A 155 6.23 8.27 -5.67
N GLY A 156 6.36 9.48 -6.21
CA GLY A 156 6.74 9.67 -7.61
C GLY A 156 5.57 9.57 -8.58
N LEU A 157 4.31 9.79 -8.15
CA LEU A 157 3.12 9.77 -9.03
C LEU A 157 3.26 10.69 -10.25
N LEU A 158 3.99 11.80 -10.12
CA LEU A 158 4.22 12.79 -11.18
C LEU A 158 5.71 12.92 -11.49
N ARG A 159 6.11 12.47 -12.68
CA ARG A 159 7.44 12.69 -13.25
C ARG A 159 7.35 12.86 -14.77
N ASP A 160 8.24 13.67 -15.34
CA ASP A 160 8.36 13.77 -16.80
C ASP A 160 8.72 12.41 -17.43
N ALA A 161 9.60 11.64 -16.77
CA ALA A 161 10.17 10.41 -17.29
C ALA A 161 9.14 9.27 -17.53
N HIS A 162 8.00 9.29 -16.85
CA HIS A 162 6.97 8.26 -16.97
C HIS A 162 5.64 8.73 -17.55
N GLY A 163 5.63 9.91 -18.17
CA GLY A 163 4.47 10.46 -18.88
C GLY A 163 3.72 11.55 -18.11
N GLY A 164 4.17 11.92 -16.91
CA GLY A 164 3.70 13.10 -16.18
C GLY A 164 2.20 13.06 -15.87
N VAL A 165 1.54 14.19 -16.11
CA VAL A 165 0.12 14.40 -15.75
C VAL A 165 -0.81 13.42 -16.45
N ASP A 166 -0.59 13.12 -17.72
CA ASP A 166 -1.51 12.28 -18.51
C ASP A 166 -1.47 10.83 -18.03
N ALA A 167 -0.26 10.28 -17.79
CA ALA A 167 -0.09 8.95 -17.23
C ALA A 167 -0.67 8.84 -15.81
N ALA A 168 -0.46 9.86 -14.96
CA ALA A 168 -1.02 9.90 -13.62
C ALA A 168 -2.55 9.98 -13.62
N ARG A 169 -3.15 10.77 -14.52
CA ARG A 169 -4.61 10.90 -14.67
C ARG A 169 -5.23 9.57 -15.09
N ASP A 170 -4.70 8.97 -16.14
CA ASP A 170 -5.16 7.68 -16.66
C ASP A 170 -5.08 6.58 -15.58
N LEU A 171 -4.01 6.55 -14.80
CA LEU A 171 -3.89 5.62 -13.66
C LEU A 171 -4.97 5.87 -12.59
N CYS A 172 -5.20 7.14 -12.19
CA CYS A 172 -6.21 7.48 -11.20
C CYS A 172 -7.61 7.07 -11.66
N GLU A 173 -7.96 7.36 -12.92
CA GLU A 173 -9.25 6.98 -13.51
C GLU A 173 -9.41 5.45 -13.57
N TYR A 174 -8.38 4.73 -14.00
CA TYR A 174 -8.37 3.27 -14.04
C TYR A 174 -8.59 2.63 -12.67
N ALA A 175 -7.94 3.17 -11.65
CA ALA A 175 -8.02 2.69 -10.27
C ALA A 175 -9.37 3.00 -9.62
N ASN A 176 -9.86 4.24 -9.78
CA ASN A 176 -11.18 4.64 -9.26
C ASN A 176 -12.30 3.77 -9.84
N ALA A 177 -12.23 3.45 -11.14
CA ALA A 177 -13.20 2.54 -11.78
C ALA A 177 -13.19 1.12 -11.18
N ARG A 178 -12.13 0.74 -10.45
CA ARG A 178 -11.93 -0.58 -9.84
C ARG A 178 -12.05 -0.58 -8.31
N GLY A 179 -12.50 0.53 -7.72
CA GLY A 179 -12.65 0.67 -6.27
C GLY A 179 -11.31 0.72 -5.54
N VAL A 180 -10.26 1.24 -6.19
CA VAL A 180 -8.92 1.40 -5.62
C VAL A 180 -8.51 2.86 -5.70
N ARG A 181 -8.12 3.45 -4.58
CA ARG A 181 -7.65 4.84 -4.53
C ARG A 181 -6.19 4.92 -4.93
N ILE A 182 -5.86 5.82 -5.85
CA ILE A 182 -4.48 6.32 -5.96
C ILE A 182 -4.33 7.46 -4.97
N ILE A 183 -3.43 7.31 -4.02
CA ILE A 183 -3.08 8.32 -3.02
C ILE A 183 -1.73 8.89 -3.43
N ALA A 184 -1.68 10.18 -3.71
CA ALA A 184 -0.44 10.82 -4.13
C ALA A 184 0.53 10.91 -2.94
N GLY A 185 1.70 10.27 -3.04
CA GLY A 185 2.79 10.50 -2.09
C GLY A 185 3.45 11.84 -2.38
N VAL A 186 3.41 12.76 -1.42
CA VAL A 186 3.89 14.13 -1.57
C VAL A 186 4.92 14.46 -0.49
N GLY A 187 6.13 14.78 -0.95
CA GLY A 187 7.18 15.36 -0.13
C GLY A 187 6.92 16.83 0.16
N ILE A 188 6.67 17.19 1.41
CA ILE A 188 6.55 18.58 1.84
C ILE A 188 7.94 19.10 2.18
N ASN A 189 8.44 20.00 1.35
CA ASN A 189 9.80 20.55 1.43
C ASN A 189 10.95 19.54 1.24
N ALA A 190 10.64 18.32 0.79
CA ALA A 190 11.61 17.26 0.50
C ALA A 190 11.08 16.39 -0.66
N TYR A 191 11.78 15.31 -1.01
CA TYR A 191 11.32 14.29 -1.96
C TYR A 191 10.76 14.85 -3.28
N GLY A 192 11.40 15.89 -3.84
CA GLY A 192 11.01 16.47 -5.12
C GLY A 192 9.71 17.29 -5.13
N GLY A 193 8.95 17.35 -4.03
CA GLY A 193 7.67 18.06 -3.96
C GLY A 193 6.49 17.27 -4.51
N VAL A 194 5.43 17.97 -4.92
CA VAL A 194 4.25 17.37 -5.58
C VAL A 194 4.61 16.78 -6.94
N TYR A 195 5.53 17.42 -7.68
CA TYR A 195 6.03 16.92 -8.96
C TYR A 195 7.46 16.41 -8.78
N PHE A 196 7.60 15.10 -8.54
CA PHE A 196 8.81 14.49 -8.00
C PHE A 196 10.06 14.75 -8.87
N ASP A 197 9.92 14.67 -10.19
CA ASP A 197 11.04 14.80 -11.12
C ASP A 197 10.63 15.45 -12.45
N GLY A 198 11.43 16.38 -12.96
CA GLY A 198 11.17 17.08 -14.22
C GLY A 198 11.24 18.60 -14.14
N ARG A 199 10.90 19.28 -15.25
CA ARG A 199 10.96 20.75 -15.36
C ARG A 199 9.63 21.42 -15.02
N HIS A 200 8.94 20.95 -13.99
CA HIS A 200 7.66 21.50 -13.57
C HIS A 200 7.83 22.57 -12.47
N ARG A 201 6.94 23.56 -12.41
CA ARG A 201 7.01 24.62 -11.37
C ARG A 201 6.81 24.10 -9.94
N TYR A 202 6.15 22.96 -9.79
CA TYR A 202 5.95 22.25 -8.51
C TYR A 202 6.92 21.10 -8.28
N ASN A 203 8.01 21.07 -9.05
CA ASN A 203 9.19 20.29 -8.72
C ASN A 203 10.11 21.11 -7.81
N LEU A 204 10.49 20.54 -6.67
CA LEU A 204 11.25 21.23 -5.63
C LEU A 204 12.63 21.69 -6.11
N ALA A 205 13.33 20.87 -6.91
CA ALA A 205 14.63 21.25 -7.44
C ALA A 205 14.53 22.40 -8.44
N THR A 206 13.49 22.42 -9.27
CA THR A 206 13.19 23.54 -10.17
C THR A 206 12.91 24.83 -9.39
N TRP A 207 12.13 24.75 -8.30
CA TRP A 207 11.85 25.87 -7.41
C TRP A 207 13.12 26.42 -6.74
N LEU A 208 13.91 25.57 -6.10
CA LEU A 208 15.10 25.98 -5.34
C LEU A 208 16.27 26.44 -6.21
N ARG A 209 16.36 26.01 -7.48
CA ARG A 209 17.31 26.59 -8.43
C ARG A 209 16.98 28.05 -8.76
N GLN A 210 15.71 28.44 -8.71
CA GLN A 210 15.28 29.82 -8.91
C GLN A 210 15.32 30.63 -7.61
N ARG A 211 15.17 29.96 -6.47
CA ARG A 211 15.11 30.53 -5.12
C ARG A 211 16.06 29.83 -4.15
N PRO A 212 17.39 29.91 -4.37
CA PRO A 212 18.36 29.23 -3.51
C PRO A 212 18.36 29.78 -2.07
N ASP A 213 17.86 31.00 -1.87
CA ASP A 213 17.64 31.64 -0.57
C ASP A 213 16.61 30.92 0.32
N LEU A 214 15.79 30.04 -0.27
CA LEU A 214 14.74 29.30 0.43
C LEU A 214 15.13 27.85 0.77
N ALA A 215 16.33 27.42 0.39
CA ALA A 215 16.82 26.06 0.66
C ALA A 215 17.04 25.80 2.16
N ALA A 216 16.94 24.54 2.57
CA ALA A 216 17.27 24.12 3.93
C ALA A 216 18.79 24.09 4.15
N GLU A 217 19.23 24.50 5.33
CA GLU A 217 20.59 24.28 5.82
C GLU A 217 20.67 22.91 6.50
N LEU A 218 20.99 21.85 5.75
CA LEU A 218 21.07 20.50 6.31
C LEU A 218 22.41 20.30 7.05
N PRO A 219 22.41 19.93 8.34
CA PRO A 219 23.63 19.81 9.14
C PRO A 219 24.43 18.52 8.85
N LYS A 220 23.81 17.54 8.19
CA LYS A 220 24.41 16.26 7.79
C LYS A 220 24.12 16.00 6.31
N LYS A 221 24.92 15.13 5.70
CA LYS A 221 24.59 14.58 4.38
C LYS A 221 23.34 13.70 4.49
N VAL A 222 22.53 13.71 3.44
CA VAL A 222 21.36 12.83 3.32
C VAL A 222 21.83 11.42 3.01
N GLY A 223 21.39 10.47 3.80
CA GLY A 223 21.83 9.08 3.73
C GLY A 223 20.96 8.21 4.62
N PHE A 224 21.18 6.90 4.53
CA PHE A 224 20.56 5.96 5.45
C PHE A 224 21.40 5.86 6.72
N ASP A 225 20.75 6.03 7.87
CA ASP A 225 21.31 5.65 9.17
C ASP A 225 20.74 4.27 9.53
N ILE A 226 21.18 3.24 8.80
CA ILE A 226 20.79 1.84 9.07
C ILE A 226 22.05 1.15 9.61
N ASP A 227 22.01 0.77 10.89
CA ASP A 227 23.13 0.17 11.63
C ASP A 227 23.82 -0.97 10.86
N GLU A 228 23.04 -1.76 10.11
CA GLU A 228 23.51 -2.93 9.35
C GLU A 228 24.30 -2.61 8.07
N PHE A 229 24.17 -1.40 7.51
CA PHE A 229 24.78 -1.02 6.23
C PHE A 229 25.93 0.00 6.35
N GLY A 230 26.20 0.50 7.57
CA GLY A 230 27.20 1.53 7.81
C GLY A 230 26.83 2.88 7.21
N ASP A 231 27.84 3.75 7.05
CA ASP A 231 27.66 5.13 6.59
C ASP A 231 27.38 5.20 5.06
N LEU A 232 26.13 4.92 4.66
CA LEU A 232 25.69 4.92 3.27
C LEU A 232 25.06 6.26 2.88
N HIS A 233 25.86 7.12 2.24
CA HIS A 233 25.37 8.40 1.70
C HIS A 233 24.87 8.25 0.27
N PHE A 234 23.78 8.95 -0.03
CA PHE A 234 23.34 9.10 -1.40
C PHE A 234 24.23 10.09 -2.17
N PRO A 235 24.52 9.83 -3.46
CA PRO A 235 25.27 10.76 -4.28
C PRO A 235 24.47 12.06 -4.48
N ALA A 236 25.17 13.20 -4.40
CA ALA A 236 24.62 14.55 -4.64
C ALA A 236 23.69 14.57 -5.87
N SER A 237 22.40 14.83 -5.67
CA SER A 237 21.38 14.82 -6.71
C SER A 237 20.26 15.79 -6.38
N GLU A 238 19.42 16.09 -7.38
CA GLU A 238 18.27 16.97 -7.22
C GLU A 238 17.20 16.41 -6.26
N TYR A 239 17.16 15.09 -6.08
CA TYR A 239 16.24 14.41 -5.16
C TYR A 239 16.57 14.65 -3.69
N MET A 240 17.79 15.10 -3.37
CA MET A 240 18.22 15.44 -2.01
C MET A 240 18.03 16.91 -1.65
N MET A 241 17.55 17.73 -2.58
CA MET A 241 17.25 19.12 -2.25
C MET A 241 16.11 19.19 -1.25
N ALA A 242 16.28 20.03 -0.22
CA ALA A 242 15.27 20.32 0.79
C ALA A 242 15.01 21.82 0.88
N ALA A 243 13.76 22.19 1.13
CA ALA A 243 13.32 23.56 1.38
C ALA A 243 13.26 23.82 2.89
N CYS A 244 13.58 25.03 3.32
CA CYS A 244 13.41 25.41 4.73
C CYS A 244 11.92 25.48 5.08
N PRO A 245 11.41 24.67 6.04
CA PRO A 245 9.99 24.62 6.37
C PRO A 245 9.48 25.91 7.03
N SER A 246 10.37 26.68 7.67
CA SER A 246 9.98 27.94 8.30
C SER A 246 9.86 29.12 7.32
N GLN A 247 10.15 28.94 6.02
CA GLN A 247 9.96 30.02 5.04
C GLN A 247 8.51 30.07 4.55
N PRO A 248 7.80 31.21 4.70
CA PRO A 248 6.39 31.32 4.31
C PRO A 248 6.20 31.16 2.80
N GLU A 249 7.20 31.52 1.98
CA GLU A 249 7.18 31.31 0.54
C GLU A 249 7.16 29.82 0.17
N ASN A 250 7.86 28.98 0.91
CA ASN A 250 7.83 27.53 0.70
C ASN A 250 6.46 26.96 1.09
N LEU A 251 5.86 27.43 2.20
CA LEU A 251 4.50 27.02 2.56
C LEU A 251 3.47 27.43 1.50
N ALA A 252 3.55 28.67 1.00
CA ALA A 252 2.69 29.17 -0.06
C ALA A 252 2.85 28.36 -1.35
N TRP A 253 4.09 28.01 -1.72
CA TRP A 253 4.38 27.16 -2.88
C TRP A 253 3.80 25.75 -2.72
N ASN A 254 3.96 25.10 -1.56
CA ASN A 254 3.36 23.78 -1.31
C ASN A 254 1.83 23.82 -1.34
N ARG A 255 1.23 24.88 -0.79
CA ARG A 255 -0.22 25.09 -0.83
C ARG A 255 -0.73 25.17 -2.26
N ASP A 256 -0.12 26.02 -3.08
CA ASP A 256 -0.45 26.19 -4.50
C ASP A 256 -0.25 24.89 -5.29
N ALA A 257 0.80 24.12 -4.96
CA ALA A 257 1.06 22.81 -5.57
C ALA A 257 -0.02 21.76 -5.24
N ILE A 258 -0.52 21.72 -4.01
CA ILE A 258 -1.59 20.79 -3.59
C ILE A 258 -2.91 21.18 -4.24
N ASP A 259 -3.23 22.47 -4.28
CA ASP A 259 -4.43 22.98 -4.94
C ASP A 259 -4.44 22.58 -6.42
N TRP A 260 -3.31 22.80 -7.11
CA TRP A 260 -3.11 22.36 -8.49
C TRP A 260 -3.23 20.85 -8.66
N LEU A 261 -2.64 20.04 -7.77
CA LEU A 261 -2.71 18.58 -7.84
C LEU A 261 -4.16 18.10 -7.85
N LEU A 262 -4.97 18.66 -6.94
CA LEU A 262 -6.37 18.27 -6.75
C LEU A 262 -7.30 18.81 -7.84
N ASP A 263 -6.95 19.93 -8.48
CA ASP A 263 -7.63 20.42 -9.69
C ASP A 263 -7.25 19.59 -10.93
N THR A 264 -6.03 19.05 -10.93
CA THR A 264 -5.48 18.37 -12.10
C THR A 264 -5.86 16.90 -12.11
N LEU A 265 -5.75 16.18 -11.01
CA LEU A 265 -5.88 14.73 -10.98
C LEU A 265 -7.05 14.26 -10.11
N PRO A 266 -7.81 13.23 -10.52
CA PRO A 266 -8.85 12.62 -9.70
C PRO A 266 -8.25 11.63 -8.68
N VAL A 267 -7.29 12.10 -7.88
CA VAL A 267 -6.66 11.28 -6.82
C VAL A 267 -7.68 10.90 -5.76
N GLY A 268 -7.47 9.76 -5.11
CA GLY A 268 -8.29 9.31 -3.98
C GLY A 268 -7.82 9.86 -2.63
N GLY A 269 -6.70 10.59 -2.59
CA GLY A 269 -6.12 11.17 -1.38
C GLY A 269 -4.68 11.65 -1.57
N ILE A 270 -4.06 12.12 -0.48
CA ILE A 270 -2.65 12.52 -0.42
C ILE A 270 -2.00 11.89 0.82
N ASN A 271 -0.83 11.29 0.68
CA ASN A 271 0.06 10.93 1.78
C ASN A 271 1.12 12.02 1.91
N PHE A 272 1.13 12.72 3.03
CA PHE A 272 2.03 13.84 3.32
C PHE A 272 3.23 13.36 4.12
N GLU A 273 4.43 13.72 3.67
CA GLU A 273 5.68 13.43 4.38
C GLU A 273 6.61 14.65 4.30
N THR A 274 7.05 15.20 5.44
CA THR A 274 7.95 16.37 5.48
C THR A 274 9.41 16.05 5.10
N GLY A 275 9.69 14.80 4.71
CA GLY A 275 11.05 14.30 4.52
C GLY A 275 11.70 13.82 5.81
N ASP A 276 12.63 12.89 5.69
CA ASP A 276 13.49 12.40 6.78
C ASP A 276 14.97 12.72 6.53
N TYR A 277 15.24 13.77 5.73
CA TYR A 277 16.60 14.21 5.36
C TYR A 277 17.34 14.94 6.50
N GLY A 278 16.67 15.15 7.63
CA GLY A 278 17.15 15.99 8.73
C GLY A 278 16.45 17.35 8.79
N SER A 279 16.41 17.90 9.99
CA SER A 279 15.83 19.23 10.26
C SER A 279 16.77 20.36 9.80
N CYS A 280 16.19 21.39 9.17
CA CYS A 280 16.91 22.59 8.75
C CYS A 280 17.53 23.32 9.95
N ALA A 281 18.82 23.64 9.86
CA ALA A 281 19.62 24.23 10.93
C ALA A 281 19.67 25.77 10.90
N CYS A 282 18.95 26.43 9.98
CA CYS A 282 18.96 27.89 9.89
C CYS A 282 18.45 28.52 11.20
N ALA A 283 18.84 29.76 11.47
CA ALA A 283 18.50 30.43 12.73
C ALA A 283 16.98 30.48 13.00
N ARG A 284 16.17 30.62 11.94
CA ARG A 284 14.71 30.64 12.04
C ARG A 284 14.13 29.29 12.45
N CYS A 285 14.55 28.21 11.78
CA CYS A 285 14.14 26.86 12.13
C CYS A 285 14.58 26.50 13.56
N THR A 286 15.83 26.79 13.91
CA THR A 286 16.36 26.51 15.26
C THR A 286 15.55 27.22 16.34
N ALA A 287 15.15 28.48 16.11
CA ALA A 287 14.30 29.22 17.05
C ALA A 287 12.88 28.63 17.16
N HIS A 288 12.37 28.00 16.11
CA HIS A 288 11.03 27.43 16.06
C HIS A 288 10.96 26.02 16.65
N THR A 289 11.92 25.15 16.31
CA THR A 289 11.94 23.74 16.74
C THR A 289 12.68 23.51 18.04
N GLY A 290 13.24 24.56 18.66
CA GLY A 290 14.10 24.44 19.84
C GLY A 290 15.43 23.74 19.57
N GLY A 291 15.82 23.59 18.30
CA GLY A 291 17.05 22.91 17.91
C GLY A 291 16.94 21.39 17.92
N GLU A 292 15.75 20.83 17.71
CA GLU A 292 15.57 19.39 17.42
C GLU A 292 16.46 18.95 16.25
N ARG A 293 17.25 17.88 16.43
CA ARG A 293 18.22 17.37 15.44
C ARG A 293 18.03 15.88 15.16
N THR A 294 16.79 15.46 15.00
CA THR A 294 16.47 14.12 14.47
C THR A 294 16.38 14.19 12.94
N SER A 295 16.10 13.05 12.31
CA SER A 295 15.88 12.96 10.86
C SER A 295 14.61 13.71 10.41
N TRP A 296 13.68 13.98 11.31
CA TRP A 296 12.42 14.72 11.06
C TRP A 296 12.18 15.81 12.13
N SER A 297 11.02 16.49 12.11
CA SER A 297 10.61 17.37 13.21
C SER A 297 9.09 17.52 13.30
N TYR A 298 8.53 17.24 14.47
CA TYR A 298 7.08 17.38 14.70
C TYR A 298 6.64 18.84 14.77
N GLU A 299 7.49 19.76 15.23
CA GLU A 299 7.20 21.20 15.18
C GLU A 299 7.17 21.71 13.72
N ALA A 300 8.05 21.18 12.85
CA ALA A 300 7.97 21.49 11.43
C ALA A 300 6.63 21.01 10.83
N MET A 301 6.21 19.78 11.12
CA MET A 301 4.90 19.24 10.71
C MET A 301 3.74 20.11 11.20
N ARG A 302 3.72 20.45 12.50
CA ARG A 302 2.74 21.35 13.12
C ARG A 302 2.64 22.70 12.40
N SER A 303 3.77 23.25 11.95
CA SER A 303 3.82 24.55 11.29
C SER A 303 3.27 24.55 9.86
N VAL A 304 3.31 23.42 9.15
CA VAL A 304 2.94 23.35 7.73
C VAL A 304 1.61 22.64 7.50
N TYR A 305 1.36 21.51 8.14
CA TYR A 305 0.25 20.62 7.80
C TYR A 305 -1.14 21.20 8.00
N PRO A 306 -1.46 22.02 9.03
CA PRO A 306 -2.80 22.57 9.16
C PRO A 306 -3.25 23.34 7.91
N THR A 307 -2.36 24.13 7.30
CA THR A 307 -2.66 24.91 6.08
C THR A 307 -2.82 23.99 4.86
N LEU A 308 -1.95 22.99 4.74
CA LEU A 308 -1.94 22.08 3.59
C LEU A 308 -3.14 21.12 3.62
N LEU A 309 -3.49 20.61 4.81
CA LEU A 309 -4.66 19.76 5.02
C LEU A 309 -5.95 20.53 4.78
N ASP A 310 -6.06 21.78 5.25
CA ASP A 310 -7.22 22.62 4.95
C ASP A 310 -7.41 22.83 3.44
N THR A 311 -6.31 23.04 2.70
CA THR A 311 -6.35 23.14 1.23
C THR A 311 -6.74 21.81 0.58
N ALA A 312 -6.37 20.69 1.18
CA ALA A 312 -6.63 19.36 0.64
C ALA A 312 -8.08 18.87 0.85
N ARG A 313 -8.84 19.49 1.76
CA ARG A 313 -10.23 19.12 2.06
C ARG A 313 -11.14 19.32 0.87
N ARG A 314 -11.39 18.24 0.13
CA ARG A 314 -12.28 18.22 -1.03
C ARG A 314 -13.08 16.91 -1.09
N THR A 315 -14.19 16.96 -1.81
CA THR A 315 -14.90 15.74 -2.20
C THR A 315 -14.10 15.03 -3.30
N GLY A 316 -13.86 13.74 -3.11
CA GLY A 316 -13.13 12.90 -4.06
C GLY A 316 -14.02 12.24 -5.10
N PRO A 317 -13.45 11.26 -5.84
CA PRO A 317 -14.18 10.44 -6.80
C PRO A 317 -15.43 9.78 -6.18
N ALA A 318 -16.47 9.54 -6.98
CA ALA A 318 -17.76 8.98 -6.55
C ALA A 318 -18.49 9.77 -5.44
N GLY A 319 -18.12 11.03 -5.19
CA GLY A 319 -18.76 11.86 -4.18
C GLY A 319 -18.36 11.54 -2.74
N VAL A 320 -17.34 10.69 -2.53
CA VAL A 320 -16.84 10.33 -1.20
C VAL A 320 -15.63 11.16 -0.81
N PRO A 321 -15.36 11.41 0.49
CA PRO A 321 -14.18 12.16 0.92
C PRO A 321 -12.85 11.56 0.42
N LEU A 322 -11.87 12.44 0.23
CA LEU A 322 -10.48 12.04 -0.01
C LEU A 322 -9.88 11.40 1.26
N ARG A 323 -8.98 10.43 1.08
CA ARG A 323 -8.27 9.76 2.16
C ARG A 323 -6.87 10.31 2.31
N HIS A 324 -6.71 11.29 3.18
CA HIS A 324 -5.40 11.84 3.50
C HIS A 324 -4.69 11.04 4.59
N LEU A 325 -3.39 10.86 4.42
CA LEU A 325 -2.49 10.24 5.41
C LEU A 325 -1.36 11.21 5.73
N VAL A 326 -0.97 11.26 7.00
CA VAL A 326 0.18 12.04 7.48
C VAL A 326 1.20 11.06 8.03
N GLU A 327 2.40 11.04 7.47
CA GLU A 327 3.49 10.19 7.97
C GLU A 327 3.99 10.72 9.32
N VAL A 328 3.94 9.88 10.35
CA VAL A 328 4.43 10.14 11.70
C VAL A 328 5.77 9.44 11.92
N TYR A 329 6.44 9.02 10.84
CA TYR A 329 7.80 8.47 10.85
C TYR A 329 7.95 7.20 11.69
N TRP A 330 9.20 6.90 12.06
CA TRP A 330 9.69 5.56 12.31
C TRP A 330 9.81 5.25 13.79
N ASP A 331 9.34 4.06 14.18
CA ASP A 331 9.66 3.39 15.45
C ASP A 331 9.46 4.28 16.69
N ASN A 332 8.46 5.16 16.63
CA ASN A 332 8.25 6.23 17.62
C ASN A 332 6.84 6.26 18.20
N ILE A 333 5.96 5.32 17.81
CA ILE A 333 4.54 5.31 18.21
C ILE A 333 4.35 5.33 19.73
N PHE A 334 5.33 4.84 20.49
CA PHE A 334 5.30 4.81 21.96
C PHE A 334 5.93 6.03 22.66
N ASP A 335 6.44 7.01 21.90
CA ASP A 335 7.00 8.26 22.44
C ASP A 335 5.94 9.38 22.39
N LEU A 336 5.01 9.34 23.34
CA LEU A 336 3.91 10.31 23.44
C LEU A 336 4.41 11.73 23.74
N ASP A 337 5.51 11.86 24.49
CA ASP A 337 6.07 13.15 24.88
C ASP A 337 6.66 13.88 23.66
N ALA A 338 7.40 13.17 22.79
CA ALA A 338 7.90 13.74 21.55
C ALA A 338 6.75 14.14 20.60
N GLN A 339 5.66 13.37 20.57
CA GLN A 339 4.52 13.60 19.69
C GLN A 339 3.59 14.74 20.11
N ARG A 340 3.81 15.38 21.27
CA ARG A 340 2.97 16.49 21.76
C ARG A 340 2.68 17.60 20.72
N PRO A 341 3.62 18.02 19.84
CA PRO A 341 3.32 19.03 18.82
C PRO A 341 2.25 18.62 17.82
N LEU A 342 2.01 17.31 17.64
CA LEU A 342 1.01 16.79 16.71
C LEU A 342 -0.42 17.05 17.18
N ALA A 343 -0.67 17.26 18.47
CA ALA A 343 -2.01 17.49 19.01
C ALA A 343 -2.75 18.71 18.40
N ASP A 344 -2.02 19.63 17.76
CA ASP A 344 -2.59 20.79 17.06
C ASP A 344 -3.03 20.48 15.62
N LEU A 345 -2.76 19.26 15.13
CA LEU A 345 -3.14 18.84 13.79
C LEU A 345 -4.61 18.39 13.71
N PRO A 346 -5.24 18.39 12.52
CA PRO A 346 -6.65 18.02 12.37
C PRO A 346 -6.95 16.53 12.59
N ASP A 347 -8.09 16.20 13.20
CA ASP A 347 -8.54 14.80 13.43
C ASP A 347 -9.22 14.13 12.23
N ASP A 348 -9.50 14.86 11.15
CA ASP A 348 -10.21 14.38 9.97
C ASP A 348 -9.30 13.68 8.94
N VAL A 349 -8.06 13.35 9.32
CA VAL A 349 -7.08 12.62 8.50
C VAL A 349 -6.49 11.43 9.25
N ALA A 350 -5.81 10.53 8.54
CA ALA A 350 -5.16 9.38 9.15
C ALA A 350 -3.68 9.66 9.47
N TYR A 351 -3.24 9.28 10.66
CA TYR A 351 -1.86 9.40 11.12
C TYR A 351 -1.15 8.05 11.02
N GLN A 352 -0.09 8.01 10.23
CA GLN A 352 0.56 6.78 9.79
C GLN A 352 1.91 6.60 10.49
N TYR A 353 2.02 5.58 11.34
CA TYR A 353 3.23 5.28 12.10
C TYR A 353 4.01 4.15 11.42
N CYS A 354 5.23 4.43 10.96
CA CYS A 354 6.07 3.42 10.33
C CYS A 354 6.82 2.59 11.37
N ILE A 355 6.72 1.27 11.23
CA ILE A 355 7.30 0.32 12.15
C ILE A 355 8.18 -0.67 11.40
N ASN A 356 9.45 -0.73 11.78
CA ASN A 356 10.40 -1.71 11.29
C ASN A 356 10.16 -3.08 11.92
N ARG A 357 10.64 -4.13 11.23
CA ARG A 357 10.44 -5.52 11.65
C ARG A 357 10.97 -5.80 13.06
N GLY A 358 12.19 -5.36 13.38
CA GLY A 358 12.79 -5.55 14.71
C GLY A 358 11.97 -4.86 15.80
N PHE A 359 11.70 -3.56 15.61
CA PHE A 359 10.90 -2.77 16.56
C PHE A 359 9.53 -3.40 16.83
N TRP A 360 8.84 -3.90 15.79
CA TRP A 360 7.56 -4.58 15.96
C TRP A 360 7.68 -5.76 16.93
N TYR A 361 8.60 -6.68 16.72
CA TYR A 361 8.71 -7.86 17.57
C TYR A 361 9.14 -7.52 19.00
N ASP A 362 9.97 -6.50 19.18
CA ASP A 362 10.42 -6.05 20.50
C ASP A 362 9.32 -5.32 21.28
N ASN A 363 8.34 -4.71 20.60
CA ASN A 363 7.41 -3.77 21.23
C ASN A 363 5.92 -4.07 21.02
N ARG A 364 5.53 -5.06 20.21
CA ARG A 364 4.12 -5.33 19.85
C ARG A 364 3.18 -5.54 21.03
N GLU A 365 3.67 -6.01 22.18
CA GLU A 365 2.86 -6.18 23.40
C GLU A 365 2.50 -4.84 24.07
N ARG A 366 3.21 -3.76 23.74
CA ARG A 366 2.93 -2.41 24.22
C ARG A 366 1.79 -1.73 23.46
N LEU A 367 1.41 -2.26 22.29
CA LEU A 367 0.30 -1.72 21.52
C LEU A 367 -1.04 -2.19 22.12
N THR A 368 -1.58 -1.36 23.01
CA THR A 368 -2.86 -1.61 23.70
C THR A 368 -3.91 -0.57 23.31
N ALA A 369 -5.18 -0.86 23.60
CA ALA A 369 -6.26 0.10 23.42
C ALA A 369 -6.07 1.38 24.25
N GLU A 370 -5.47 1.26 25.44
CA GLU A 370 -5.10 2.41 26.28
C GLU A 370 -4.04 3.28 25.61
N HIS A 371 -3.01 2.66 25.03
CA HIS A 371 -1.97 3.39 24.30
C HIS A 371 -2.54 4.12 23.09
N VAL A 372 -3.36 3.43 22.26
CA VAL A 372 -3.98 4.03 21.08
C VAL A 372 -4.92 5.18 21.46
N ALA A 373 -5.66 5.07 22.57
CA ALA A 373 -6.50 6.15 23.08
C ALA A 373 -5.72 7.37 23.60
N ALA A 374 -4.44 7.19 23.95
CA ALA A 374 -3.54 8.26 24.39
C ALA A 374 -2.78 8.93 23.23
N LEU A 375 -2.86 8.39 22.01
CA LEU A 375 -2.28 9.04 20.83
C LEU A 375 -2.98 10.38 20.55
N PRO A 376 -2.29 11.35 19.90
CA PRO A 376 -2.85 12.69 19.70
C PRO A 376 -4.14 12.74 18.88
N HIS A 377 -4.42 11.72 18.06
CA HIS A 377 -5.54 11.69 17.12
C HIS A 377 -6.30 10.36 17.15
N THR A 378 -7.53 10.34 16.64
CA THR A 378 -8.40 9.16 16.69
C THR A 378 -8.24 8.19 15.52
N THR A 379 -7.66 8.64 14.40
CA THR A 379 -7.50 7.84 13.18
C THR A 379 -6.03 7.51 12.98
N ASN A 380 -5.57 6.42 13.58
CA ASN A 380 -4.17 5.98 13.50
C ASN A 380 -4.03 4.72 12.65
N VAL A 381 -2.94 4.63 11.89
CA VAL A 381 -2.62 3.55 10.95
C VAL A 381 -1.19 3.10 11.21
N LEU A 382 -0.93 1.78 11.24
CA LEU A 382 0.46 1.30 11.17
C LEU A 382 0.91 1.20 9.73
N ARG A 383 2.19 1.45 9.48
CA ARG A 383 2.89 1.15 8.24
C ARG A 383 4.04 0.21 8.53
N THR A 384 4.32 -0.73 7.64
CA THR A 384 5.58 -1.48 7.67
C THR A 384 6.15 -1.66 6.29
N HIS A 385 7.47 -1.79 6.21
CA HIS A 385 8.18 -2.03 4.97
C HIS A 385 8.49 -3.52 4.75
N ALA A 386 8.32 -4.36 5.78
CA ALA A 386 8.74 -5.77 5.79
C ALA A 386 8.29 -6.55 4.54
N GLY A 387 9.09 -7.50 4.07
CA GLY A 387 8.76 -8.38 2.93
C GLY A 387 8.94 -7.78 1.53
N SER A 388 8.85 -6.45 1.38
CA SER A 388 9.14 -5.77 0.11
C SER A 388 10.18 -4.65 0.23
N GLN A 389 10.68 -4.35 1.43
CA GLN A 389 11.77 -3.40 1.63
C GLN A 389 13.06 -3.88 1.00
N TRP A 390 13.80 -2.97 0.38
CA TRP A 390 15.03 -3.25 -0.37
C TRP A 390 16.28 -3.44 0.52
N ASN A 391 16.16 -3.34 1.85
CA ASN A 391 17.22 -3.60 2.83
C ASN A 391 17.36 -5.12 3.13
N ARG A 392 17.51 -5.93 2.08
CA ARG A 392 17.56 -7.43 2.13
C ARG A 392 16.25 -8.12 2.53
N GLN A 393 15.17 -7.39 2.78
CA GLN A 393 13.86 -7.99 3.08
C GLN A 393 12.97 -8.17 1.83
N ARG A 394 13.46 -7.78 0.64
CA ARG A 394 12.67 -7.84 -0.59
C ARG A 394 12.50 -9.30 -0.98
N HIS A 395 11.24 -9.71 -1.10
CA HIS A 395 10.81 -11.09 -1.32
C HIS A 395 10.93 -12.01 -0.10
N SER A 396 11.05 -11.46 1.10
CA SER A 396 11.01 -12.27 2.33
C SER A 396 9.61 -12.81 2.62
N TRP A 397 9.57 -13.95 3.32
CA TRP A 397 8.34 -14.55 3.81
C TRP A 397 7.89 -13.86 5.10
N VAL A 398 6.79 -13.09 5.06
CA VAL A 398 6.26 -12.34 6.22
C VAL A 398 4.74 -12.44 6.49
N PRO A 399 3.99 -13.48 6.05
CA PRO A 399 2.54 -13.54 6.29
C PRO A 399 2.17 -13.63 7.79
N GLU A 400 3.00 -14.27 8.62
CA GLU A 400 2.77 -14.34 10.08
C GLU A 400 2.88 -12.94 10.71
N MET A 401 3.82 -12.12 10.25
CA MET A 401 3.98 -10.75 10.74
C MET A 401 2.76 -9.90 10.38
N TYR A 402 2.29 -9.97 9.13
CA TYR A 402 1.12 -9.20 8.71
C TYR A 402 -0.16 -9.65 9.41
N THR A 403 -0.28 -10.94 9.70
CA THR A 403 -1.36 -11.49 10.52
C THR A 403 -1.32 -10.92 11.93
N ASP A 404 -0.18 -11.01 12.61
CA ASP A 404 0.04 -10.50 13.96
C ASP A 404 -0.23 -8.99 14.03
N MET A 405 0.26 -8.21 13.06
CA MET A 405 -0.03 -6.78 12.94
C MET A 405 -1.52 -6.51 12.76
N ALA A 406 -2.19 -7.16 11.81
CA ALA A 406 -3.60 -6.92 11.54
C ALA A 406 -4.50 -7.24 12.75
N THR A 407 -4.27 -8.38 13.43
CA THR A 407 -5.04 -8.76 14.61
C THR A 407 -4.79 -7.81 15.78
N ARG A 408 -3.52 -7.45 16.07
CA ARG A 408 -3.19 -6.56 17.20
C ARG A 408 -3.62 -5.12 16.96
N THR A 409 -3.45 -4.61 15.74
CA THR A 409 -3.89 -3.26 15.39
C THR A 409 -5.41 -3.11 15.51
N ALA A 410 -6.17 -4.11 15.04
CA ALA A 410 -7.61 -4.14 15.22
C ALA A 410 -8.00 -4.20 16.71
N ALA A 411 -7.38 -5.10 17.48
CA ALA A 411 -7.65 -5.24 18.92
C ALA A 411 -7.31 -3.98 19.73
N ALA A 412 -6.27 -3.24 19.33
CA ALA A 412 -5.87 -1.97 19.95
C ALA A 412 -6.72 -0.77 19.48
N GLY A 413 -7.63 -0.94 18.51
CA GLY A 413 -8.50 0.13 18.03
C GLY A 413 -7.87 1.04 16.96
N MET A 414 -6.78 0.63 16.32
CA MET A 414 -6.24 1.35 15.16
C MET A 414 -7.17 1.19 13.95
N ARG A 415 -7.08 2.13 13.00
CA ARG A 415 -8.00 2.21 11.86
C ARG A 415 -7.43 1.65 10.57
N GLY A 416 -6.18 1.21 10.56
CA GLY A 416 -5.57 0.69 9.34
C GLY A 416 -4.22 0.05 9.51
N LEU A 417 -3.82 -0.60 8.42
CA LEU A 417 -2.49 -1.15 8.21
C LEU A 417 -2.08 -0.84 6.76
N THR A 418 -0.84 -0.40 6.60
CA THR A 418 -0.19 -0.15 5.32
C THR A 418 1.04 -1.02 5.19
N ILE A 419 1.25 -1.61 4.02
CA ILE A 419 2.44 -2.42 3.72
C ILE A 419 3.15 -1.92 2.47
N PHE A 420 4.46 -2.13 2.37
CA PHE A 420 5.17 -1.99 1.10
C PHE A 420 4.75 -3.06 0.11
N ALA A 421 4.54 -2.67 -1.15
CA ALA A 421 4.12 -3.61 -2.20
C ALA A 421 4.80 -3.36 -3.56
N GLU A 422 6.08 -3.00 -3.55
CA GLU A 422 6.83 -2.73 -4.76
C GLU A 422 7.14 -4.00 -5.56
N ALA A 423 7.26 -5.15 -4.89
CA ALA A 423 7.47 -6.44 -5.53
C ALA A 423 6.12 -7.05 -5.99
N SER A 424 6.07 -7.53 -7.23
CA SER A 424 4.91 -8.23 -7.79
C SER A 424 4.45 -9.41 -6.94
N ALA A 425 3.13 -9.62 -6.87
CA ALA A 425 2.53 -10.87 -6.40
C ALA A 425 2.88 -12.10 -7.28
N TYR A 426 3.60 -11.93 -8.38
CA TYR A 426 4.25 -13.06 -9.05
C TYR A 426 5.25 -13.78 -8.13
N HIS A 427 5.93 -13.07 -7.24
CA HIS A 427 6.85 -13.71 -6.30
C HIS A 427 6.05 -14.43 -5.20
N PRO A 428 6.22 -15.75 -4.99
CA PRO A 428 5.35 -16.53 -4.12
C PRO A 428 5.34 -16.06 -2.66
N THR A 429 6.48 -15.60 -2.15
CA THR A 429 6.61 -15.04 -0.80
C THR A 429 5.81 -13.74 -0.64
N ASN A 430 5.88 -12.85 -1.63
CA ASN A 430 5.08 -11.63 -1.67
C ASN A 430 3.59 -11.93 -1.86
N GLU A 431 3.24 -12.87 -2.75
CA GLU A 431 1.85 -13.31 -2.97
C GLU A 431 1.19 -13.71 -1.64
N VAL A 432 1.79 -14.67 -0.93
CA VAL A 432 1.24 -15.19 0.32
C VAL A 432 1.21 -14.11 1.40
N SER A 433 2.24 -13.26 1.47
CA SER A 433 2.27 -12.14 2.41
C SER A 433 1.11 -11.16 2.11
N TYR A 434 0.93 -10.73 0.87
CA TYR A 434 -0.15 -9.80 0.51
C TYR A 434 -1.54 -10.42 0.73
N LEU A 435 -1.70 -11.72 0.52
CA LEU A 435 -2.95 -12.44 0.85
C LEU A 435 -3.19 -12.47 2.36
N ALA A 436 -2.18 -12.74 3.18
CA ALA A 436 -2.33 -12.66 4.64
C ALA A 436 -2.75 -11.23 5.06
N TYR A 437 -2.07 -10.21 4.54
CA TYR A 437 -2.47 -8.82 4.77
C TYR A 437 -3.93 -8.57 4.36
N ALA A 438 -4.34 -8.96 3.15
CA ALA A 438 -5.69 -8.75 2.64
C ALA A 438 -6.75 -9.46 3.49
N ARG A 439 -6.52 -10.71 3.89
CA ARG A 439 -7.48 -11.52 4.64
C ARG A 439 -7.61 -11.11 6.10
N PHE A 440 -6.49 -10.88 6.79
CA PHE A 440 -6.53 -10.53 8.21
C PHE A 440 -6.88 -9.06 8.47
N SER A 441 -6.60 -8.14 7.53
CA SER A 441 -7.12 -6.77 7.63
C SER A 441 -8.61 -6.68 7.25
N TRP A 442 -9.13 -7.65 6.49
CA TRP A 442 -10.57 -7.79 6.26
C TRP A 442 -11.27 -8.44 7.46
N ASN A 443 -10.75 -9.57 7.96
CA ASN A 443 -11.26 -10.28 9.12
C ASN A 443 -10.13 -10.54 10.13
N PRO A 444 -9.92 -9.65 11.12
CA PRO A 444 -8.89 -9.79 12.14
C PRO A 444 -9.04 -11.03 13.04
N GLU A 445 -10.22 -11.65 13.05
CA GLU A 445 -10.56 -12.85 13.81
C GLU A 445 -10.40 -14.15 12.99
N LEU A 446 -9.97 -14.05 11.72
CA LEU A 446 -9.72 -15.23 10.88
C LEU A 446 -8.73 -16.18 11.58
N ALA A 447 -9.02 -17.47 11.59
CA ALA A 447 -8.08 -18.44 12.13
C ALA A 447 -6.92 -18.67 11.14
N TRP A 448 -5.69 -18.69 11.63
CA TRP A 448 -4.51 -19.00 10.81
C TRP A 448 -4.63 -20.33 10.07
N ALA A 449 -5.20 -21.35 10.71
CA ALA A 449 -5.42 -22.65 10.10
C ALA A 449 -6.39 -22.58 8.90
N ASP A 450 -7.41 -21.73 8.97
CA ASP A 450 -8.35 -21.52 7.85
C ASP A 450 -7.68 -20.77 6.71
N PHE A 451 -6.94 -19.70 7.00
CA PHE A 451 -6.11 -19.02 6.01
C PHE A 451 -5.14 -19.98 5.31
N TRP A 452 -4.43 -20.80 6.09
CA TRP A 452 -3.48 -21.77 5.56
C TRP A 452 -4.15 -22.80 4.65
N ARG A 453 -5.28 -23.36 5.10
CA ARG A 453 -6.05 -24.37 4.34
C ARG A 453 -6.61 -23.80 3.04
N ASP A 454 -7.20 -22.61 3.10
CA ASP A 454 -8.01 -22.09 2.01
C ASP A 454 -7.19 -21.25 1.01
N GLU A 455 -6.15 -20.56 1.48
CA GLU A 455 -5.32 -19.69 0.64
C GLU A 455 -3.94 -20.30 0.35
N VAL A 456 -3.23 -20.81 1.35
CA VAL A 456 -1.81 -21.16 1.16
C VAL A 456 -1.65 -22.55 0.55
N ALA A 457 -2.17 -23.60 1.19
CA ALA A 457 -1.96 -24.99 0.79
C ALA A 457 -2.29 -25.29 -0.69
N PRO A 458 -3.43 -24.83 -1.25
CA PRO A 458 -3.77 -25.11 -2.65
C PRO A 458 -2.77 -24.53 -3.66
N ARG A 459 -2.07 -23.44 -3.30
CA ARG A 459 -1.12 -22.76 -4.20
C ARG A 459 0.21 -23.49 -4.35
N PHE A 460 0.53 -24.39 -3.43
CA PHE A 460 1.80 -25.15 -3.41
C PHE A 460 1.62 -26.66 -3.65
N GLY A 461 0.39 -27.13 -3.80
CA GLY A 461 0.08 -28.54 -4.10
C GLY A 461 -0.48 -29.33 -2.91
N GLY A 462 -0.56 -28.72 -1.72
CA GLY A 462 -1.02 -29.35 -0.50
C GLY A 462 -0.42 -28.68 0.75
N SER A 463 -0.85 -29.11 1.94
CA SER A 463 -0.38 -28.52 3.20
C SER A 463 1.10 -28.83 3.45
N ALA A 464 1.51 -30.09 3.23
CA ALA A 464 2.89 -30.52 3.45
C ALA A 464 3.87 -29.80 2.51
N GLU A 465 3.45 -29.61 1.26
CA GLU A 465 4.20 -28.88 0.25
C GLU A 465 4.33 -27.40 0.60
N ALA A 466 3.24 -26.77 1.06
CA ALA A 466 3.28 -25.39 1.53
C ALA A 466 4.20 -25.21 2.74
N GLU A 467 4.21 -26.16 3.68
CA GLU A 467 5.11 -26.14 4.85
C GLU A 467 6.58 -26.26 4.42
N ALA A 468 6.88 -27.21 3.52
CA ALA A 468 8.22 -27.37 2.96
C ALA A 468 8.68 -26.11 2.18
N PHE A 469 7.77 -25.45 1.45
CA PHE A 469 8.08 -24.20 0.76
C PHE A 469 8.41 -23.09 1.75
N ARG A 470 7.58 -22.90 2.78
CA ARG A 470 7.81 -21.91 3.85
C ARG A 470 9.16 -22.13 4.51
N ASP A 471 9.48 -23.37 4.87
CA ASP A 471 10.72 -23.70 5.57
C ASP A 471 11.94 -23.44 4.67
N GLY A 472 11.84 -23.78 3.39
CA GLY A 472 12.86 -23.41 2.39
C GLY A 472 13.02 -21.90 2.22
N ALA A 473 11.92 -21.13 2.22
CA ALA A 473 11.95 -19.68 2.13
C ALA A 473 12.57 -19.04 3.39
N ALA A 474 12.28 -19.58 4.58
CA ALA A 474 12.88 -19.11 5.82
C ALA A 474 14.41 -19.24 5.82
N LEU A 475 14.95 -20.31 5.23
CA LEU A 475 16.40 -20.47 5.06
C LEU A 475 17.01 -19.43 4.10
N LEU A 476 16.26 -18.92 3.12
CA LEU A 476 16.73 -17.83 2.25
C LEU A 476 16.84 -16.49 2.99
N ASP A 477 15.96 -16.26 3.96
CA ASP A 477 15.90 -15.04 4.77
C ASP A 477 16.90 -15.06 5.94
N ASP A 478 17.43 -16.23 6.31
CA ASP A 478 18.42 -16.37 7.39
C ASP A 478 19.85 -16.11 6.88
N PRO A 479 20.52 -15.04 7.34
CA PRO A 479 21.90 -14.72 6.92
C PRO A 479 22.94 -15.73 7.40
N ALA A 480 22.60 -16.61 8.36
CA ALA A 480 23.49 -17.66 8.85
C ALA A 480 23.44 -18.94 8.00
N THR A 481 22.51 -19.05 7.03
CA THR A 481 22.37 -20.23 6.19
C THR A 481 23.57 -20.38 5.24
N ASP A 482 24.21 -21.55 5.28
CA ASP A 482 25.35 -21.87 4.40
C ASP A 482 24.92 -22.39 3.01
N ALA A 483 25.89 -22.47 2.09
CA ALA A 483 25.66 -22.93 0.73
C ALA A 483 25.16 -24.39 0.65
N ASP A 484 25.51 -25.25 1.62
CA ASP A 484 25.10 -26.65 1.63
C ASP A 484 23.60 -26.79 1.97
N ALA A 485 23.13 -26.04 2.97
CA ALA A 485 21.71 -25.96 3.31
C ALA A 485 20.89 -25.42 2.12
N LEU A 486 21.37 -24.35 1.46
CA LEU A 486 20.74 -23.81 0.26
C LEU A 486 20.74 -24.80 -0.91
N GLY A 487 21.80 -25.61 -1.04
CA GLY A 487 21.87 -26.70 -2.00
C GLY A 487 20.78 -27.76 -1.80
N LYS A 488 20.45 -28.09 -0.54
CA LYS A 488 19.33 -29.00 -0.21
C LYS A 488 17.98 -28.39 -0.57
N VAL A 489 17.74 -27.14 -0.18
CA VAL A 489 16.50 -26.40 -0.54
C VAL A 489 16.28 -26.42 -2.06
N ARG A 490 17.35 -26.16 -2.84
CA ARG A 490 17.30 -26.24 -4.30
C ARG A 490 16.94 -27.64 -4.79
N GLY A 491 17.57 -28.68 -4.23
CA GLY A 491 17.31 -30.08 -4.61
C GLY A 491 15.85 -30.48 -4.39
N ASP A 492 15.31 -30.18 -3.22
CA ASP A 492 13.92 -30.49 -2.85
C ASP A 492 12.93 -29.71 -3.73
N ALA A 493 13.20 -28.42 -3.97
CA ALA A 493 12.39 -27.60 -4.86
C ALA A 493 12.39 -28.12 -6.31
N LEU A 494 13.52 -28.61 -6.83
CA LEU A 494 13.59 -29.21 -8.18
C LEU A 494 12.82 -30.54 -8.27
N ALA A 495 12.80 -31.33 -7.19
CA ALA A 495 11.96 -32.53 -7.13
C ALA A 495 10.47 -32.15 -7.24
N MET A 496 10.04 -31.10 -6.54
CA MET A 496 8.68 -30.57 -6.65
C MET A 496 8.37 -30.01 -8.04
N VAL A 497 9.32 -29.34 -8.68
CA VAL A 497 9.18 -28.89 -10.09
C VAL A 497 8.91 -30.07 -11.02
N ALA A 498 9.59 -31.21 -10.82
CA ALA A 498 9.38 -32.40 -11.64
C ALA A 498 8.02 -33.09 -11.36
N ALA A 499 7.50 -32.97 -10.14
CA ALA A 499 6.27 -33.64 -9.70
C ALA A 499 4.98 -32.83 -9.93
N THR A 500 5.09 -31.54 -10.24
CA THR A 500 3.95 -30.62 -10.31
C THR A 500 3.87 -29.92 -11.68
N SER A 501 2.79 -29.17 -11.92
CA SER A 501 2.58 -28.42 -13.16
C SER A 501 1.94 -27.05 -12.91
N GLY A 502 1.93 -26.20 -13.94
CA GLY A 502 1.27 -24.91 -13.92
C GLY A 502 1.82 -23.97 -12.85
N GLU A 503 0.92 -23.28 -12.14
CA GLU A 503 1.30 -22.28 -11.14
C GLU A 503 2.02 -22.89 -9.93
N VAL A 504 1.66 -24.11 -9.51
CA VAL A 504 2.37 -24.80 -8.42
C VAL A 504 3.84 -25.01 -8.79
N GLN A 505 4.09 -25.56 -9.99
CA GLN A 505 5.44 -25.78 -10.51
C GLN A 505 6.26 -24.49 -10.59
N ARG A 506 5.63 -23.40 -11.05
CA ARG A 506 6.28 -22.08 -11.15
C ARG A 506 6.76 -21.58 -9.79
N ARG A 507 5.96 -21.72 -8.73
CA ARG A 507 6.35 -21.29 -7.37
C ARG A 507 7.57 -22.07 -6.88
N TRP A 508 7.58 -23.39 -7.07
CA TRP A 508 8.74 -24.23 -6.73
C TRP A 508 9.98 -23.91 -7.54
N LEU A 509 9.83 -23.59 -8.84
CA LEU A 509 10.94 -23.15 -9.68
C LEU A 509 11.55 -21.83 -9.16
N TRP A 510 10.72 -20.91 -8.69
CA TRP A 510 11.20 -19.66 -8.06
C TRP A 510 12.07 -19.94 -6.83
N LEU A 511 11.65 -20.86 -5.95
CA LEU A 511 12.42 -21.22 -4.76
C LEU A 511 13.76 -21.85 -5.12
N ALA A 512 13.77 -22.77 -6.10
CA ALA A 512 14.99 -23.42 -6.59
C ALA A 512 16.01 -22.41 -7.14
N GLU A 513 15.55 -21.46 -7.96
CA GLU A 513 16.41 -20.42 -8.54
C GLU A 513 16.94 -19.46 -7.47
N ARG A 514 16.10 -19.07 -6.51
CA ARG A 514 16.52 -18.17 -5.45
C ARG A 514 17.52 -18.81 -4.49
N ALA A 515 17.32 -20.09 -4.13
CA ALA A 515 18.30 -20.86 -3.38
C ALA A 515 19.64 -20.97 -4.11
N ALA A 516 19.63 -21.18 -5.43
CA ALA A 516 20.85 -21.22 -6.24
C ALA A 516 21.60 -19.87 -6.22
N ARG A 517 20.88 -18.75 -6.33
CA ARG A 517 21.47 -17.40 -6.27
C ARG A 517 22.08 -17.10 -4.90
N HIS A 518 21.37 -17.39 -3.82
CA HIS A 518 21.88 -17.17 -2.47
C HIS A 518 23.13 -18.05 -2.22
N ALA A 519 23.12 -19.32 -2.64
CA ALA A 519 24.27 -20.21 -2.46
C ALA A 519 25.52 -19.70 -3.21
N HIS A 520 25.33 -19.10 -4.40
CA HIS A 520 26.41 -18.49 -5.15
C HIS A 520 27.05 -17.30 -4.43
N SER A 521 26.27 -16.53 -3.67
CA SER A 521 26.75 -15.37 -2.92
C SER A 521 27.20 -15.68 -1.49
N ALA A 522 26.86 -16.87 -0.96
CA ALA A 522 27.26 -17.32 0.38
C ALA A 522 28.66 -17.98 0.43
N GLY A 523 29.21 -18.36 -0.74
CA GLY A 523 30.60 -18.83 -0.88
C GLY A 523 31.54 -17.70 -1.25
#